data_AF-A0A1H1JSH9-F1
#
_entry.id   AF-A0A1H1JSH9-F1
#
_cell.length_a   1.000
_cell.length_b   1.000
_cell.length_c   1.000
_cell.angle_alpha   90.00
_cell.angle_beta   90.00
_cell.angle_gamma   90.00
#
_symmetry.space_group_name_H-M   'P 1'
#
loop_
_entity.id
_entity.type
_entity.pdbx_description
1 polymer ?
#
loop_
_entity_poly.entity_id
_entity_poly.type
_entity_poly.pdbx_seq_one_letter_code
_entity_poly.pdbx_strand_id
1 'polypeptide(L)'
;MPSYGDGWDFFDPIADVDVFQVPPDWQTADGDLAAQNQLHSAVIIQIFTEARAPADSPFIDNPEDRRGWWGDAYSPFPVGSLLWTLYRQPLTDSVIEHARSYTRDAIQRLVDQGAAARQECAVVADKPRATMTITPQLFGRDGSIIYSRQFRRYWVQT
;
A
#
# COMPACT_ATOMS: atom_id res chain seq x y z
N MET A 1 -13.21 -17.19 3.72
CA MET A 1 -12.69 -16.30 2.65
C MET A 1 -11.18 -16.44 2.66
N PRO A 2 -10.50 -16.58 1.51
CA PRO A 2 -9.06 -16.75 1.52
C PRO A 2 -8.41 -15.40 1.80
N SER A 3 -8.04 -15.17 3.07
CA SER A 3 -7.08 -14.15 3.42
C SER A 3 -5.73 -14.57 2.87
N TYR A 4 -5.04 -13.67 2.15
CA TYR A 4 -3.61 -13.86 1.93
C TYR A 4 -2.93 -13.90 3.30
N GLY A 5 -1.89 -14.72 3.46
CA GLY A 5 -1.27 -15.05 4.75
C GLY A 5 -0.62 -13.86 5.51
N ASP A 6 -0.86 -12.63 5.07
CA ASP A 6 -0.37 -11.37 5.64
C ASP A 6 -1.48 -10.55 6.36
N GLY A 7 -2.75 -10.95 6.25
CA GLY A 7 -3.88 -10.38 7.01
C GLY A 7 -4.47 -9.08 6.45
N TRP A 8 -4.20 -8.71 5.20
CA TRP A 8 -4.85 -7.59 4.52
C TRP A 8 -6.11 -8.02 3.76
N ASP A 9 -7.15 -7.19 3.85
CA ASP A 9 -8.39 -7.30 3.11
C ASP A 9 -8.59 -6.02 2.28
N PHE A 10 -8.66 -6.17 0.97
CA PHE A 10 -8.74 -5.04 0.03
C PHE A 10 -10.22 -4.69 -0.23
N PHE A 11 -10.62 -3.42 -0.08
CA PHE A 11 -12.02 -2.99 -0.25
C PHE A 11 -12.12 -1.66 -1.02
N ASP A 12 -13.02 -1.56 -2.00
CA ASP A 12 -13.31 -0.33 -2.74
C ASP A 12 -14.60 0.32 -2.19
N PRO A 13 -14.58 1.54 -1.62
CA PRO A 13 -15.76 2.12 -0.96
C PRO A 13 -16.90 2.54 -1.90
N ILE A 14 -16.75 2.46 -3.22
CA ILE A 14 -17.79 2.84 -4.19
C ILE A 14 -18.64 1.64 -4.61
N ALA A 15 -18.15 0.41 -4.43
CA ALA A 15 -18.88 -0.81 -4.74
C ALA A 15 -18.54 -1.84 -3.67
N ASP A 16 -19.54 -2.29 -2.92
CA ASP A 16 -19.45 -3.37 -1.93
C ASP A 16 -19.12 -4.71 -2.62
N VAL A 17 -17.93 -4.80 -3.22
CA VAL A 17 -17.50 -5.81 -4.18
C VAL A 17 -16.04 -6.16 -3.86
N ASP A 18 -15.79 -7.45 -3.72
CA ASP A 18 -14.45 -8.03 -3.56
C ASP A 18 -13.53 -7.54 -4.70
N VAL A 19 -12.28 -7.19 -4.43
CA VAL A 19 -11.32 -6.77 -5.48
C VAL A 19 -11.06 -7.89 -6.49
N PHE A 20 -11.37 -9.14 -6.17
CA PHE A 20 -11.36 -10.26 -7.12
C PHE A 20 -12.62 -10.33 -8.02
N GLN A 21 -13.66 -9.54 -7.72
CA GLN A 21 -14.83 -9.30 -8.58
C GLN A 21 -14.73 -8.01 -9.39
N VAL A 22 -13.77 -7.12 -9.07
CA VAL A 22 -13.29 -6.14 -10.03
C VAL A 22 -12.68 -6.94 -11.19
N PRO A 23 -13.13 -6.72 -12.45
CA PRO A 23 -12.53 -7.40 -13.58
C PRO A 23 -11.03 -7.16 -13.52
N PRO A 24 -10.21 -8.22 -13.58
CA PRO A 24 -8.79 -8.05 -13.46
C PRO A 24 -8.25 -7.06 -14.51
N ASP A 25 -7.22 -6.28 -14.17
CA ASP A 25 -6.55 -5.36 -15.10
C ASP A 25 -5.92 -6.07 -16.33
N TRP A 26 -6.02 -7.40 -16.45
CA TRP A 26 -5.58 -8.18 -17.62
C TRP A 26 -6.69 -8.42 -18.65
N GLN A 27 -7.77 -7.64 -18.66
CA GLN A 27 -8.72 -7.67 -19.78
C GLN A 27 -7.95 -7.54 -21.09
N THR A 28 -8.19 -8.42 -22.06
CA THR A 28 -7.62 -8.26 -23.39
C THR A 28 -8.56 -7.40 -24.21
N ALA A 29 -8.15 -6.19 -24.58
CA ALA A 29 -8.80 -5.46 -25.66
C ALA A 29 -8.08 -5.86 -26.94
N ASP A 30 -8.77 -6.55 -27.85
CA ASP A 30 -8.23 -6.96 -29.16
C ASP A 30 -6.90 -7.75 -29.11
N GLY A 31 -6.69 -8.54 -28.06
CA GLY A 31 -5.48 -9.37 -27.91
C GLY A 31 -4.27 -8.67 -27.27
N ASP A 32 -4.44 -7.45 -26.76
CA ASP A 32 -3.45 -6.72 -25.96
C ASP A 32 -3.87 -6.62 -24.49
N LEU A 33 -2.92 -6.67 -23.55
CA LEU A 33 -3.21 -6.48 -22.12
C LEU A 33 -3.78 -5.06 -21.95
N ALA A 34 -5.05 -4.93 -21.55
CA ALA A 34 -5.70 -3.65 -21.32
C ALA A 34 -5.03 -2.98 -20.12
N ALA A 35 -3.99 -2.21 -20.38
CA ALA A 35 -3.22 -1.43 -19.42
C ALA A 35 -4.02 -0.22 -18.88
N GLN A 36 -5.32 -0.41 -18.63
CA GLN A 36 -6.27 0.64 -18.30
C GLN A 36 -6.10 1.19 -16.88
N ASN A 37 -5.30 0.54 -16.03
CA ASN A 37 -5.07 0.99 -14.65
C ASN A 37 -3.62 0.90 -14.15
N GLN A 38 -2.65 1.32 -14.99
CA GLN A 38 -1.22 1.34 -14.66
C GLN A 38 -0.91 2.02 -13.32
N LEU A 39 -1.67 3.06 -12.96
CA LEU A 39 -1.48 3.79 -11.70
C LEU A 39 -1.90 2.97 -10.48
N HIS A 40 -2.97 2.16 -10.59
CA HIS A 40 -3.38 1.28 -9.50
C HIS A 40 -2.37 0.18 -9.24
N SER A 41 -1.89 -0.48 -10.29
CA SER A 41 -0.85 -1.51 -10.15
C SER A 41 0.43 -0.90 -9.55
N ALA A 42 0.82 0.30 -9.98
CA ALA A 42 1.98 1.00 -9.43
C ALA A 42 1.82 1.34 -7.93
N VAL A 43 0.63 1.77 -7.50
CA VAL A 43 0.33 2.01 -6.07
C VAL A 43 0.38 0.71 -5.28
N ILE A 44 -0.22 -0.38 -5.77
CA ILE A 44 -0.15 -1.69 -5.12
C ILE A 44 1.30 -2.12 -4.96
N ILE A 45 2.09 -2.03 -6.03
CA ILE A 45 3.51 -2.40 -6.01
C ILE A 45 4.25 -1.59 -4.95
N GLN A 46 4.06 -0.27 -4.90
CA GLN A 46 4.75 0.57 -3.91
C GLN A 46 4.32 0.30 -2.47
N ILE A 47 3.04 0.02 -2.22
CA ILE A 47 2.53 -0.14 -0.86
C ILE A 47 2.81 -1.56 -0.33
N PHE A 48 2.64 -2.58 -1.16
CA PHE A 48 2.66 -3.98 -0.72
C PHE A 48 3.94 -4.74 -1.06
N THR A 49 4.87 -4.16 -1.83
CA THR A 49 6.24 -4.70 -1.89
C THR A 49 6.99 -4.32 -0.61
N GLU A 50 7.86 -5.21 -0.15
CA GLU A 50 8.65 -4.99 1.05
C GLU A 50 9.88 -4.16 0.75
N ALA A 51 9.89 -2.90 1.20
CA ALA A 51 11.10 -2.09 1.20
C ALA A 51 12.05 -2.54 2.31
N ARG A 52 13.35 -2.34 2.09
CA ARG A 52 14.38 -2.64 3.08
C ARG A 52 14.26 -1.68 4.27
N ALA A 53 14.00 -2.21 5.46
CA ALA A 53 13.91 -1.40 6.68
C ALA A 53 15.27 -0.75 7.01
N PRO A 54 15.33 0.44 7.64
CA PRO A 54 16.56 0.98 8.20
C PRO A 54 17.04 0.17 9.42
N ALA A 55 18.32 0.29 9.79
CA ALA A 55 18.92 -0.54 10.86
C ALA A 55 18.33 -0.25 12.25
N ASP A 56 17.87 0.97 12.44
CA ASP A 56 17.27 1.54 13.65
C ASP A 56 15.74 1.54 13.59
N SER A 57 15.14 0.79 12.65
CA SER A 57 13.68 0.69 12.56
C SER A 57 13.09 0.19 13.89
N PRO A 58 12.10 0.87 14.47
CA PRO A 58 11.56 0.51 15.78
C PRO A 58 10.69 -0.77 15.78
N PHE A 59 10.31 -1.27 14.60
CA PHE A 59 9.35 -2.37 14.45
C PHE A 59 9.93 -3.61 13.76
N ILE A 60 11.25 -3.73 13.66
CA ILE A 60 11.90 -4.95 13.16
C ILE A 60 12.24 -5.87 14.33
N ASP A 61 11.77 -7.11 14.27
CA ASP A 61 12.03 -8.13 15.31
C ASP A 61 13.50 -8.58 15.30
N ASN A 62 14.11 -8.64 14.10
CA ASN A 62 15.48 -9.05 13.89
C ASN A 62 16.24 -7.99 13.04
N PRO A 63 17.22 -7.28 13.61
CA PRO A 63 18.05 -6.31 12.88
C PRO A 63 18.84 -6.89 11.70
N GLU A 64 19.06 -8.21 11.67
CA GLU A 64 19.73 -8.89 10.55
C GLU A 64 18.76 -9.19 9.38
N ASP A 65 17.46 -9.34 9.66
CA ASP A 65 16.41 -9.55 8.65
C ASP A 65 15.63 -8.26 8.40
N ARG A 66 16.21 -7.41 7.55
CA ARG A 66 15.64 -6.12 7.15
C ARG A 66 14.81 -6.19 5.88
N ARG A 67 14.61 -7.40 5.34
CA ARG A 67 13.97 -7.70 4.04
C ARG A 67 14.47 -6.77 2.91
N GLY A 68 13.66 -6.59 1.88
CA GLY A 68 13.91 -5.67 0.77
C GLY A 68 13.60 -6.28 -0.60
N TRP A 69 13.46 -5.40 -1.59
CA TRP A 69 13.29 -5.81 -2.97
C TRP A 69 14.64 -5.92 -3.68
N TRP A 70 14.90 -7.07 -4.30
CA TRP A 70 16.16 -7.31 -5.00
C TRP A 70 16.43 -6.32 -6.15
N GLY A 71 15.38 -5.76 -6.75
CA GLY A 71 15.47 -4.78 -7.84
C GLY A 71 16.10 -3.45 -7.42
N ASP A 72 16.08 -3.12 -6.13
CA ASP A 72 16.73 -1.91 -5.59
C ASP A 72 18.26 -1.93 -5.80
N ALA A 73 18.87 -3.10 -5.98
CA ALA A 73 20.30 -3.20 -6.30
C ALA A 73 20.64 -2.63 -7.69
N TYR A 74 19.64 -2.52 -8.58
CA TYR A 74 19.79 -2.09 -9.97
C TYR A 74 18.98 -0.83 -10.31
N SER A 75 18.23 -0.29 -9.36
CA SER A 75 17.37 0.88 -9.54
C SER A 75 17.68 1.93 -8.46
N PRO A 76 17.90 3.21 -8.83
CA PRO A 76 17.99 4.28 -7.85
C PRO A 76 16.61 4.65 -7.27
N PHE A 77 15.53 4.09 -7.80
CA PHE A 77 14.17 4.29 -7.32
C PHE A 77 13.75 3.08 -6.48
N PRO A 78 13.82 3.18 -5.13
CA PRO A 78 13.45 2.06 -4.29
C PRO A 78 11.97 1.74 -4.42
N VAL A 79 11.62 0.46 -4.37
CA VAL A 79 10.22 0.00 -4.44
C VAL A 79 9.79 -0.59 -3.11
N GLY A 80 8.54 -0.31 -2.75
CA GLY A 80 7.90 -0.94 -1.59
C GLY A 80 7.76 -0.02 -0.38
N SER A 81 7.16 -0.55 0.68
CA SER A 81 6.93 0.19 1.92
C SER A 81 7.45 -0.58 3.13
N LEU A 82 7.45 0.09 4.28
CA LEU A 82 7.75 -0.53 5.58
C LEU A 82 6.49 -1.00 6.30
N LEU A 83 5.32 -1.04 5.64
CA LEU A 83 4.06 -1.51 6.26
C LEU A 83 4.16 -2.93 6.79
N TRP A 84 4.99 -3.78 6.17
CA TRP A 84 5.25 -5.15 6.63
C TRP A 84 5.82 -5.21 8.05
N THR A 85 6.55 -4.18 8.50
CA THR A 85 7.08 -4.11 9.88
C THR A 85 5.96 -3.96 10.92
N LEU A 86 4.81 -3.44 10.51
CA LEU A 86 3.65 -3.22 11.39
C LEU A 86 2.78 -4.47 11.55
N TYR A 87 3.12 -5.58 10.84
CA TYR A 87 2.25 -6.74 10.79
C TYR A 87 2.07 -7.43 12.14
N ARG A 88 3.11 -7.42 12.98
CA ARG A 88 3.07 -8.04 14.30
C ARG A 88 2.88 -7.06 15.45
N GLN A 89 2.69 -5.78 15.14
CA GLN A 89 2.61 -4.73 16.15
C GLN A 89 1.17 -4.56 16.65
N PRO A 90 0.94 -4.24 17.93
CA PRO A 90 -0.40 -3.93 18.42
C PRO A 90 -0.94 -2.66 17.76
N LEU A 91 -2.26 -2.59 17.52
CA LEU A 91 -2.91 -1.42 16.92
C LEU A 91 -2.93 -0.22 17.90
N THR A 92 -1.82 0.50 17.94
CA THR A 92 -1.58 1.69 18.76
C THR A 92 -1.56 2.95 17.89
N ASP A 93 -1.65 4.12 18.53
CA ASP A 93 -1.57 5.40 17.80
C ASP A 93 -0.22 5.57 17.08
N SER A 94 0.86 5.07 17.68
CA SER A 94 2.18 5.04 17.03
C SER A 94 2.17 4.21 15.74
N VAL A 95 1.56 3.02 15.76
CA VAL A 95 1.46 2.15 14.58
C VAL A 95 0.60 2.80 13.49
N ILE A 96 -0.49 3.47 13.86
CA ILE A 96 -1.37 4.18 12.93
C ILE A 96 -0.60 5.32 12.24
N GLU A 97 0.20 6.08 12.99
CA GLU A 97 0.99 7.19 12.44
C GLU A 97 2.12 6.70 11.53
N HIS A 98 2.80 5.61 11.91
CA HIS A 98 3.80 4.99 11.04
C HIS A 98 3.18 4.39 9.79
N ALA A 99 1.97 3.80 9.88
CA ALA A 99 1.27 3.32 8.70
C ALA A 99 1.01 4.45 7.70
N ARG A 100 0.54 5.61 8.19
CA ARG A 100 0.37 6.81 7.37
C ARG A 100 1.69 7.24 6.73
N SER A 101 2.74 7.35 7.52
CA SER A 101 4.06 7.81 7.06
C SER A 101 4.65 6.87 6.01
N TYR A 102 4.64 5.57 6.27
CA TYR A 102 5.16 4.56 5.35
C TYR A 102 4.38 4.49 4.03
N THR A 103 3.05 4.63 4.07
CA THR A 103 2.26 4.72 2.85
C THR A 103 2.59 5.99 2.07
N ARG A 104 2.70 7.14 2.73
CA ARG A 104 3.06 8.40 2.09
C ARG A 104 4.42 8.34 1.42
N ASP A 105 5.42 7.81 2.10
CA ASP A 105 6.78 7.66 1.56
C ASP A 105 6.79 6.72 0.36
N ALA A 106 5.98 5.66 0.39
CA ALA A 106 5.86 4.73 -0.72
C ALA A 106 5.29 5.38 -1.98
N ILE A 107 4.15 6.08 -1.84
CA ILE A 107 3.47 6.71 -2.98
C ILE A 107 4.13 8.03 -3.41
N GLN A 108 4.96 8.65 -2.56
CA GLN A 108 5.78 9.81 -2.93
C GLN A 108 6.68 9.50 -4.12
N ARG A 109 7.17 8.27 -4.24
CA ARG A 109 8.02 7.86 -5.36
C ARG A 109 7.31 7.92 -6.71
N LEU A 110 5.98 7.75 -6.72
CA LEU A 110 5.18 7.93 -7.93
C LEU A 110 5.07 9.42 -8.32
N VAL A 111 5.05 10.31 -7.33
CA VAL A 111 5.12 11.76 -7.57
C VAL A 111 6.51 12.13 -8.09
N ASP A 112 7.57 11.60 -7.50
CA ASP A 112 8.96 11.87 -7.88
C ASP A 112 9.26 11.38 -9.32
N GLN A 113 8.62 10.30 -9.75
CA GLN A 113 8.67 9.78 -11.13
C GLN A 113 7.78 10.55 -12.11
N GLY A 114 6.98 11.51 -11.62
CA GLY A 114 6.08 12.34 -12.43
C GLY A 114 4.75 11.67 -12.81
N ALA A 115 4.42 10.51 -12.23
CA ALA A 115 3.14 9.84 -12.46
C ALA A 115 1.96 10.55 -11.77
N ALA A 116 2.23 11.36 -10.74
CA ALA A 116 1.26 12.22 -10.07
C ALA A 116 1.91 13.57 -9.72
N ALA A 117 1.11 14.60 -9.47
CA ALA A 117 1.62 15.91 -9.06
C ALA A 117 1.75 16.03 -7.53
N ARG A 118 0.93 15.29 -6.78
CA ARG A 118 0.87 15.35 -5.32
C ARG A 118 0.27 14.07 -4.76
N GLN A 119 0.61 13.77 -3.51
CA GLN A 119 0.09 12.62 -2.79
C GLN A 119 -0.46 13.01 -1.42
N GLU A 120 -1.47 12.27 -0.96
CA GLU A 120 -1.95 12.26 0.42
C GLU A 120 -2.24 10.84 0.88
N CYS A 121 -2.33 10.65 2.19
CA CYS A 121 -2.77 9.40 2.78
C CYS A 121 -3.68 9.69 3.98
N ALA A 122 -4.90 9.20 3.91
CA ALA A 122 -5.77 9.11 5.08
C ALA A 122 -5.63 7.73 5.71
N VAL A 123 -5.58 7.68 7.04
CA VAL A 123 -5.59 6.43 7.81
C VAL A 123 -6.67 6.56 8.88
N VAL A 124 -7.55 5.57 8.94
CA VAL A 124 -8.63 5.48 9.92
C VAL A 124 -8.51 4.14 10.63
N ALA A 125 -8.50 4.16 11.96
CA ALA A 125 -8.44 2.94 12.76
C ALA A 125 -9.68 2.83 13.67
N ASP A 126 -10.24 1.62 13.72
CA ASP A 126 -11.27 1.20 14.68
C ASP A 126 -10.59 0.21 15.63
N LYS A 127 -10.05 0.72 16.74
CA LYS A 127 -9.35 -0.09 17.75
C LYS A 127 -10.25 -1.19 18.36
N PRO A 128 -11.52 -0.90 18.75
CA PRO A 128 -12.45 -1.93 19.23
C PRO A 128 -12.68 -3.08 18.24
N ARG A 129 -12.77 -2.79 16.94
CA ARG A 129 -12.89 -3.81 15.90
C ARG A 129 -11.55 -4.35 15.41
N ALA A 130 -10.44 -3.86 15.96
CA ALA A 130 -9.10 -4.20 15.56
C ALA A 130 -8.88 -4.02 14.04
N THR A 131 -9.41 -2.93 13.45
CA THR A 131 -9.26 -2.67 12.01
C THR A 131 -8.57 -1.35 11.71
N MET A 132 -7.80 -1.31 10.62
CA MET A 132 -7.18 -0.11 10.09
C MET A 132 -7.41 -0.04 8.59
N THR A 133 -7.86 1.12 8.11
CA THR A 133 -8.05 1.40 6.69
C THR A 133 -7.09 2.50 6.27
N ILE A 134 -6.31 2.24 5.23
CA ILE A 134 -5.39 3.17 4.58
C ILE A 134 -6.00 3.58 3.25
N THR A 135 -6.07 4.89 2.99
CA THR A 135 -6.58 5.46 1.75
C THR A 135 -5.49 6.34 1.13
N PRO A 136 -4.63 5.80 0.27
CA PRO A 136 -3.71 6.59 -0.54
C PRO A 136 -4.47 7.36 -1.61
N GLN A 137 -4.09 8.62 -1.81
CA GLN A 137 -4.65 9.51 -2.80
C GLN A 137 -3.54 10.16 -3.62
N LEU A 138 -3.72 10.19 -4.94
CA LEU A 138 -2.84 10.89 -5.85
C LEU A 138 -3.64 11.95 -6.61
N PHE A 139 -2.99 13.09 -6.84
CA PHE A 139 -3.60 14.24 -7.50
C PHE A 139 -2.88 14.59 -8.81
N GLY A 140 -3.66 15.02 -9.80
CA GLY A 140 -3.18 15.61 -11.04
C GLY A 140 -2.64 17.02 -10.84
N ARG A 141 -2.01 17.58 -11.87
CA ARG A 141 -1.45 18.96 -11.84
C ARG A 141 -2.54 20.03 -11.69
N ASP A 142 -3.76 19.71 -12.10
CA ASP A 142 -4.96 20.54 -11.96
C ASP A 142 -5.59 20.44 -10.57
N GLY A 143 -5.05 19.61 -9.67
CA GLY A 143 -5.58 19.37 -8.33
C GLY A 143 -6.71 18.33 -8.28
N SER A 144 -7.09 17.73 -9.40
CA SER A 144 -8.07 16.63 -9.42
C SER A 144 -7.51 15.37 -8.76
N ILE A 145 -8.36 14.56 -8.12
CA ILE A 145 -7.96 13.23 -7.63
C ILE A 145 -7.92 12.28 -8.83
N ILE A 146 -6.72 11.79 -9.15
CA ILE A 146 -6.50 10.83 -10.24
C ILE A 146 -6.44 9.38 -9.74
N TYR A 147 -6.25 9.20 -8.42
CA TYR A 147 -6.30 7.90 -7.78
C TYR A 147 -6.79 8.03 -6.34
N SER A 148 -7.72 7.17 -5.94
CA SER A 148 -8.16 6.99 -4.55
C SER A 148 -8.77 5.60 -4.40
N ARG A 149 -8.18 4.77 -3.54
CA ARG A 149 -8.67 3.43 -3.18
C ARG A 149 -8.40 3.17 -1.70
N GLN A 150 -9.12 2.22 -1.11
CA GLN A 150 -8.97 1.87 0.31
C GLN A 150 -8.34 0.48 0.45
N PHE A 151 -7.50 0.34 1.47
CA PHE A 151 -6.85 -0.90 1.84
C PHE A 151 -7.10 -1.13 3.31
N ARG A 152 -7.79 -2.21 3.66
CA ARG A 152 -8.17 -2.50 5.04
C ARG A 152 -7.35 -3.66 5.59
N ARG A 153 -7.10 -3.61 6.89
CA ARG A 153 -6.46 -4.71 7.62
C ARG A 153 -7.21 -5.02 8.88
N TYR A 154 -7.26 -6.30 9.20
CA TYR A 154 -7.79 -6.83 10.45
C TYR A 154 -6.63 -7.33 11.31
N TRP A 155 -6.63 -6.94 12.58
CA TRP A 155 -5.73 -7.48 13.59
C TRP A 155 -6.41 -8.65 14.27
N VAL A 156 -5.85 -9.85 14.07
CA VAL A 156 -6.27 -11.03 14.82
C VAL A 156 -5.68 -10.91 16.23
N GLN A 157 -6.53 -10.64 17.22
CA GLN A 157 -6.16 -10.81 18.63
C GLN A 157 -6.11 -12.32 18.89
N THR A 158 -4.92 -12.85 19.17
CA THR A 158 -4.75 -14.21 19.71
C THR A 158 -4.77 -14.16 21.22
#